data_AF-A0A7W1FCA1-F1
#
_entry.id   AF-A0A7W1FCA1-F1
#
_cell.length_a   1.000
_cell.length_b   1.000
_cell.length_c   1.000
_cell.angle_alpha   90.00
_cell.angle_beta   90.00
_cell.angle_gamma   90.00
#
_symmetry.space_group_name_H-M   'P 1'
#
loop_
_entity.id
_entity.type
_entity.pdbx_description
1 polymer ?
#
loop_
_entity_poly.entity_id
_entity_poly.type
_entity_poly.pdbx_seq_one_letter_code
_entity_poly.pdbx_strand_id
1 'polypeptide(L)'
;MSFHYWQYFLAIEASLNKTIQYVELTSNNYKTYSIEFARILLSASSEVDVICKLLCQKIDATKRNKNIDDYREIITEKYPNFYSMKILIPRYGIELIPWEKWRNQENPDWWKGYNSVKHERSSNFQDANLENTLNAVAGLFCLVVYYYQPELFALKLNPWTQLLALENEPFHLIDDDPYKLPDF
;
A
#
# COMPACT_ATOMS: atom_id res chain seq x y z
N MET A 1 -14.71 -14.62 11.47
CA MET A 1 -13.40 -14.87 10.84
C MET A 1 -12.56 -13.63 11.08
N SER A 2 -11.32 -13.74 11.58
CA SER A 2 -10.48 -12.56 11.86
C SER A 2 -9.59 -12.27 10.65
N PHE A 3 -9.71 -11.08 10.05
CA PHE A 3 -8.87 -10.64 8.94
C PHE A 3 -7.58 -10.03 9.48
N HIS A 4 -6.64 -10.87 9.90
CA HIS A 4 -5.43 -10.44 10.61
C HIS A 4 -4.61 -9.39 9.83
N TYR A 5 -4.38 -9.61 8.54
CA TYR A 5 -3.61 -8.68 7.71
C TYR A 5 -4.35 -7.36 7.44
N TRP A 6 -5.69 -7.40 7.41
CA TRP A 6 -6.52 -6.20 7.36
C TRP A 6 -6.39 -5.40 8.66
N GLN A 7 -6.48 -6.06 9.81
CA GLN A 7 -6.30 -5.41 11.12
C GLN A 7 -4.90 -4.80 11.27
N TYR A 8 -3.87 -5.50 10.76
CA TYR A 8 -2.50 -4.99 10.76
C TYR A 8 -2.36 -3.73 9.90
N PHE A 9 -2.92 -3.76 8.68
CA PHE A 9 -2.98 -2.59 7.80
C PHE A 9 -3.67 -1.40 8.50
N LEU A 10 -4.85 -1.61 9.09
CA LEU A 10 -5.59 -0.55 9.81
C LEU A 10 -4.79 0.03 10.99
N ALA A 11 -3.98 -0.77 11.68
CA ALA A 11 -3.12 -0.28 12.75
C ALA A 11 -1.98 0.62 12.22
N ILE A 12 -1.41 0.27 11.07
CA ILE A 12 -0.42 1.12 10.37
C ILE A 12 -1.08 2.42 9.90
N GLU A 13 -2.24 2.33 9.25
CA GLU A 13 -3.01 3.50 8.82
C GLU A 13 -3.33 4.43 9.99
N ALA A 14 -3.81 3.89 11.11
CA ALA A 14 -4.11 4.68 12.30
C ALA A 14 -2.87 5.42 12.83
N SER A 15 -1.67 4.86 12.66
CA SER A 15 -0.41 5.51 13.02
C SER A 15 -0.10 6.66 12.07
N LEU A 16 -0.28 6.47 10.76
CA LEU A 16 -0.17 7.54 9.76
C LEU A 16 -1.18 8.68 10.04
N ASN A 17 -2.45 8.35 10.31
CA ASN A 17 -3.49 9.34 10.58
C ASN A 17 -3.16 10.23 11.81
N LYS A 18 -2.45 9.70 12.81
CA LYS A 18 -1.98 10.51 13.95
C LYS A 18 -0.94 11.56 13.56
N THR A 19 -0.08 11.26 12.57
CA THR A 19 1.00 12.18 12.16
C THR A 19 0.47 13.48 11.54
N ILE A 20 -0.73 13.42 10.97
CA ILE A 20 -1.44 14.54 10.32
C ILE A 20 -1.64 15.72 11.28
N GLN A 21 -1.75 15.47 12.60
CA GLN A 21 -1.88 16.53 13.60
C GLN A 21 -0.63 17.42 13.69
N TYR A 22 0.50 16.96 13.16
CA TYR A 22 1.80 17.63 13.23
C TYR A 22 2.37 17.98 11.85
N VAL A 23 2.08 17.15 10.83
CA VAL A 23 2.58 17.32 9.47
C VAL A 23 1.41 17.21 8.50
N GLU A 24 1.02 18.33 7.91
CA GLU A 24 -0.05 18.41 6.91
C GLU A 24 0.27 17.54 5.69
N LEU A 25 -0.73 16.84 5.14
CA LEU A 25 -0.56 16.01 3.95
C LEU A 25 -0.59 16.89 2.71
N THR A 26 0.57 17.42 2.33
CA THR A 26 0.73 18.31 1.18
C THR A 26 2.11 18.13 0.55
N SER A 27 2.23 18.45 -0.74
CA SER A 27 3.48 18.35 -1.50
C SER A 27 4.63 19.15 -0.86
N ASN A 28 4.33 20.28 -0.20
CA ASN A 28 5.33 21.07 0.53
C ASN A 28 5.99 20.29 1.68
N ASN A 29 5.31 19.29 2.25
CA ASN A 29 5.78 18.48 3.37
C ASN A 29 6.27 17.09 2.95
N TYR A 30 6.27 16.76 1.66
CA TYR A 30 6.64 15.41 1.18
C TYR A 30 8.04 14.97 1.59
N LYS A 31 8.98 15.91 1.68
CA LYS A 31 10.35 15.63 2.13
C LYS A 31 10.53 15.73 3.65
N THR A 32 9.49 16.05 4.41
CA THR A 32 9.53 16.04 5.87
C THR A 32 9.71 14.61 6.36
N TYR A 33 10.80 14.37 7.10
CA TYR A 33 11.15 13.06 7.66
C TYR A 33 11.10 13.07 9.18
N SER A 34 10.80 11.92 9.78
CA SER A 34 10.69 11.80 11.22
C SER A 34 10.91 10.36 11.68
N ILE A 35 11.09 10.20 13.00
CA ILE A 35 11.19 8.87 13.61
C ILE A 35 9.88 8.10 13.41
N GLU A 36 8.73 8.78 13.51
CA GLU A 36 7.42 8.15 13.30
C GLU A 36 7.22 7.73 11.85
N PHE A 37 7.63 8.54 10.87
CA PHE A 37 7.62 8.14 9.46
C PHE A 37 8.56 6.96 9.19
N ALA A 38 9.73 6.89 9.85
CA ALA A 38 10.61 5.73 9.75
C ALA A 38 9.94 4.47 10.27
N ARG A 39 9.26 4.54 11.42
CA ARG A 39 8.52 3.42 12.00
C ARG A 39 7.41 2.95 11.05
N ILE A 40 6.59 3.87 10.54
CA ILE A 40 5.49 3.53 9.64
C ILE A 40 6.03 2.95 8.32
N LEU A 41 7.03 3.58 7.71
CA LEU A 41 7.65 3.12 6.46
C LEU A 41 8.21 1.70 6.60
N LEU A 42 8.95 1.42 7.68
CA LEU A 42 9.55 0.11 7.92
C LEU A 42 8.47 -0.95 8.19
N SER A 43 7.43 -0.63 8.98
CA SER A 43 6.33 -1.55 9.24
C SER A 43 5.52 -1.85 7.99
N ALA A 44 5.09 -0.82 7.25
CA ALA A 44 4.31 -0.97 6.02
C ALA A 44 5.06 -1.79 4.96
N SER A 45 6.33 -1.46 4.73
CA SER A 45 7.15 -2.14 3.71
C SER A 45 7.50 -3.58 4.11
N SER A 46 7.64 -3.86 5.40
CA SER A 46 7.84 -5.25 5.87
C SER A 46 6.55 -6.07 5.71
N GLU A 47 5.39 -5.47 5.98
CA GLU A 47 4.11 -6.13 5.76
C GLU A 47 3.83 -6.34 4.26
N VAL A 48 4.22 -5.41 3.39
CA VAL A 48 4.21 -5.61 1.93
C VAL A 48 4.93 -6.90 1.54
N ASP A 49 6.14 -7.16 2.07
CA ASP A 49 6.88 -8.40 1.77
C ASP A 49 6.10 -9.66 2.19
N VAL A 50 5.43 -9.61 3.35
CA VAL A 50 4.59 -10.71 3.85
C VAL A 50 3.38 -10.94 2.93
N ILE A 51 2.62 -9.89 2.61
CA ILE A 51 1.41 -10.03 1.78
C ILE A 51 1.76 -10.41 0.35
N CYS A 52 2.84 -9.88 -0.22
CA CYS A 52 3.34 -10.32 -1.52
C CYS A 52 3.61 -11.83 -1.55
N LYS A 53 4.29 -12.37 -0.54
CA LYS A 53 4.55 -13.82 -0.45
C LYS A 53 3.26 -14.63 -0.42
N LEU A 54 2.30 -14.23 0.42
CA LEU A 54 1.02 -14.91 0.57
C LEU A 54 0.17 -14.82 -0.71
N LEU A 55 0.13 -13.65 -1.34
CA LEU A 55 -0.58 -13.44 -2.60
C LEU A 55 0.04 -14.28 -3.71
N CYS A 56 1.38 -14.29 -3.83
CA CYS A 56 2.07 -15.15 -4.79
C CYS A 56 1.75 -16.64 -4.54
N GLN A 57 1.75 -17.10 -3.29
CA GLN A 57 1.37 -18.48 -2.95
C GLN A 57 -0.08 -18.80 -3.31
N LYS A 58 -0.99 -17.84 -3.16
CA LYS A 58 -2.41 -17.96 -3.56
C LYS A 58 -2.58 -18.01 -5.09
N ILE A 59 -1.72 -17.31 -5.84
CA ILE A 59 -1.70 -17.31 -7.31
C ILE A 59 -1.09 -18.61 -7.85
N ASP A 60 0.13 -18.92 -7.41
CA ASP A 60 0.91 -20.09 -7.83
C ASP A 60 1.89 -20.49 -6.72
N ALA A 61 1.57 -21.55 -5.99
CA ALA A 61 2.38 -22.07 -4.89
C ALA A 61 3.71 -22.71 -5.33
N THR A 62 3.92 -22.94 -6.63
CA THR A 62 5.13 -23.60 -7.17
C THR A 62 6.23 -22.62 -7.56
N LYS A 63 5.87 -21.35 -7.82
CA LYS A 63 6.83 -20.32 -8.22
C LYS A 63 7.65 -19.82 -7.04
N ARG A 64 8.92 -19.52 -7.32
CA ARG A 64 9.85 -18.93 -6.36
C ARG A 64 9.49 -17.46 -6.17
N ASN A 65 9.29 -17.04 -4.93
CA ASN A 65 8.91 -15.69 -4.53
C ASN A 65 9.81 -15.18 -3.38
N LYS A 66 11.06 -14.82 -3.68
CA LYS A 66 12.04 -14.43 -2.63
C LYS A 66 12.27 -12.93 -2.49
N ASN A 67 11.95 -12.16 -3.53
CA ASN A 67 12.24 -10.73 -3.59
C ASN A 67 11.14 -9.99 -4.36
N ILE A 68 11.22 -8.67 -4.38
CA ILE A 68 10.22 -7.80 -5.02
C ILE A 68 10.10 -7.99 -6.54
N ASP A 69 11.19 -8.35 -7.22
CA ASP A 69 11.17 -8.61 -8.66
C ASP A 69 10.42 -9.92 -8.95
N ASP A 70 10.67 -10.97 -8.16
CA ASP A 70 9.92 -12.23 -8.23
C ASP A 70 8.41 -11.97 -7.98
N TYR A 71 8.06 -11.13 -7.00
CA TYR A 71 6.67 -10.78 -6.72
C TYR A 71 6.02 -10.04 -7.89
N ARG A 72 6.73 -9.06 -8.47
CA ARG A 72 6.25 -8.28 -9.62
C ARG A 72 5.90 -9.21 -10.77
N GLU A 73 6.77 -10.16 -11.11
CA GLU A 73 6.53 -11.11 -12.19
C GLU A 73 5.26 -11.95 -11.94
N ILE A 74 5.16 -12.58 -10.77
CA ILE A 74 4.03 -13.47 -10.45
C ILE A 74 2.70 -12.70 -10.38
N ILE A 75 2.71 -11.54 -9.71
CA ILE A 75 1.49 -10.75 -9.50
C ILE A 75 1.03 -10.14 -10.83
N THR A 76 1.92 -9.57 -11.65
CA THR A 76 1.52 -8.93 -12.91
C THR A 76 1.18 -9.94 -14.02
N GLU A 77 1.68 -11.18 -13.94
CA GLU A 77 1.23 -12.27 -14.83
C GLU A 77 -0.24 -12.63 -14.58
N LYS A 78 -0.68 -12.63 -13.31
CA LYS A 78 -2.08 -12.92 -12.95
C LYS A 78 -2.98 -11.69 -13.04
N TYR A 79 -2.46 -10.53 -12.67
CA TYR A 79 -3.16 -9.26 -12.52
C TYR A 79 -2.42 -8.17 -13.31
N PRO A 80 -2.57 -8.15 -14.66
CA PRO A 80 -1.80 -7.27 -15.54
C PRO A 80 -2.05 -5.77 -15.33
N ASN A 81 -3.13 -5.38 -14.67
CA ASN A 81 -3.45 -3.99 -14.36
C ASN A 81 -3.17 -3.61 -12.89
N PHE A 82 -2.61 -4.51 -12.07
CA PHE A 82 -2.36 -4.23 -10.65
C PHE A 82 -1.52 -2.97 -10.43
N TYR A 83 -0.51 -2.74 -11.27
CA TYR A 83 0.40 -1.60 -11.14
C TYR A 83 -0.27 -0.25 -11.38
N SER A 84 -1.45 -0.21 -12.03
CA SER A 84 -2.18 1.03 -12.30
C SER A 84 -3.16 1.41 -11.19
N MET A 85 -3.18 0.65 -10.09
CA MET A 85 -4.12 0.91 -9.01
C MET A 85 -3.87 2.27 -8.37
N LYS A 86 -4.88 3.13 -8.45
CA LYS A 86 -4.89 4.44 -7.83
C LYS A 86 -5.56 4.38 -6.47
N ILE A 87 -4.86 4.93 -5.47
CA ILE A 87 -5.35 5.09 -4.11
C ILE A 87 -5.51 6.58 -3.81
N LEU A 88 -6.64 6.95 -3.25
CA LEU A 88 -7.00 8.31 -2.92
C LEU A 88 -6.82 8.57 -1.43
N ILE A 89 -6.50 9.81 -1.08
CA ILE A 89 -6.70 10.37 0.26
C ILE A 89 -7.65 11.56 0.13
N PRO A 90 -8.99 11.32 0.08
CA PRO A 90 -9.96 12.31 -0.39
C PRO A 90 -9.92 13.63 0.39
N ARG A 91 -9.76 13.57 1.72
CA ARG A 91 -9.71 14.75 2.59
C ARG A 91 -8.62 15.75 2.20
N TYR A 92 -7.55 15.28 1.56
CA TYR A 92 -6.40 16.09 1.17
C TYR A 92 -6.25 16.22 -0.36
N GLY A 93 -7.18 15.67 -1.15
CA GLY A 93 -7.10 15.68 -2.60
C GLY A 93 -5.82 15.04 -3.16
N ILE A 94 -5.28 14.03 -2.45
CA ILE A 94 -4.06 13.33 -2.87
C ILE A 94 -4.45 12.08 -3.64
N GLU A 95 -3.72 11.83 -4.73
CA GLU A 95 -3.77 10.60 -5.52
C GLU A 95 -2.40 9.93 -5.49
N LEU A 96 -2.36 8.61 -5.28
CA LEU A 96 -1.15 7.80 -5.22
C LEU A 96 -1.28 6.61 -6.16
N ILE A 97 -0.23 6.31 -6.92
CA ILE A 97 -0.14 5.10 -7.75
C ILE A 97 1.12 4.33 -7.31
N PRO A 98 1.08 3.67 -6.15
CA PRO A 98 2.29 3.24 -5.43
C PRO A 98 3.09 2.18 -6.21
N TRP A 99 2.46 1.48 -7.15
CA TRP A 99 3.06 0.41 -7.93
C TRP A 99 3.33 0.79 -9.39
N GLU A 100 3.15 2.06 -9.81
CA GLU A 100 3.22 2.50 -11.21
C GLU A 100 4.49 2.04 -11.94
N LYS A 101 5.64 2.09 -11.24
CA LYS A 101 6.95 1.73 -11.79
C LYS A 101 7.06 0.27 -12.22
N TRP A 102 6.23 -0.63 -11.69
CA TRP A 102 6.19 -2.02 -12.15
C TRP A 102 5.82 -2.13 -13.63
N ARG A 103 5.11 -1.15 -14.21
CA ARG A 103 4.86 -1.05 -15.65
C ARG A 103 6.14 -1.10 -16.48
N ASN A 104 7.21 -0.50 -15.97
CA ASN A 104 8.51 -0.40 -16.62
C ASN A 104 9.52 -1.42 -16.06
N GLN A 105 9.04 -2.46 -15.36
CA GLN A 105 9.89 -3.45 -14.67
C GLN A 105 10.84 -2.84 -13.63
N GLU A 106 10.46 -1.70 -13.04
CA GLU A 106 11.24 -1.02 -12.01
C GLU A 106 10.55 -1.11 -10.65
N ASN A 107 11.35 -1.14 -9.57
CA ASN A 107 10.81 -1.11 -8.22
C ASN A 107 10.45 0.33 -7.78
N PRO A 108 9.36 0.51 -7.01
CA PRO A 108 8.91 1.83 -6.55
C PRO A 108 9.97 2.58 -5.74
N ASP A 109 9.95 3.91 -5.80
CA ASP A 109 10.94 4.74 -5.08
C ASP A 109 10.81 4.61 -3.57
N TRP A 110 9.60 4.48 -3.05
CA TRP A 110 9.37 4.23 -1.62
C TRP A 110 9.96 2.90 -1.15
N TRP A 111 10.01 1.88 -2.02
CA TRP A 111 10.68 0.61 -1.70
C TRP A 111 12.20 0.76 -1.65
N LYS A 112 12.77 1.56 -2.56
CA LYS A 112 14.21 1.92 -2.53
C LYS A 112 14.55 2.74 -1.27
N GLY A 113 13.70 3.71 -0.92
CA GLY A 113 13.82 4.49 0.31
C GLY A 113 13.72 3.62 1.56
N TYR A 114 12.76 2.70 1.62
CA TYR A 114 12.66 1.69 2.67
C TYR A 114 13.96 0.89 2.83
N ASN A 115 14.50 0.33 1.75
CA ASN A 115 15.72 -0.47 1.82
C ASN A 115 16.91 0.38 2.31
N SER A 116 17.00 1.64 1.87
CA SER A 116 18.04 2.58 2.30
C SER A 116 17.94 2.89 3.80
N VAL A 117 16.73 3.15 4.33
CA VAL A 117 16.47 3.36 5.77
C VAL A 117 16.73 2.08 6.58
N LYS A 118 16.44 0.91 6.04
CA LYS A 118 16.62 -0.39 6.70
C LYS A 118 18.09 -0.74 6.88
N HIS A 119 18.92 -0.53 5.85
CA HIS A 119 20.31 -0.96 5.84
C HIS A 119 21.30 0.14 6.27
N GLU A 120 20.98 1.41 6.00
CA GLU A 120 21.92 2.54 6.14
C GLU A 120 21.24 3.78 6.76
N ARG A 121 20.42 3.59 7.80
CA ARG A 121 19.64 4.67 8.43
C ARG A 121 20.47 5.90 8.80
N SER A 122 21.72 5.72 9.25
CA SER A 122 22.59 6.83 9.66
C SER A 122 22.80 7.86 8.55
N SER A 123 22.78 7.43 7.29
CA SER A 123 23.03 8.27 6.12
C SER A 123 21.76 8.57 5.32
N ASN A 124 20.72 7.75 5.48
CA ASN A 124 19.49 7.80 4.68
C ASN A 124 18.22 8.03 5.51
N PHE A 125 18.33 8.62 6.71
CA PHE A 125 17.16 8.89 7.56
C PHE A 125 16.14 9.81 6.88
N GLN A 126 16.58 10.71 6.00
CA GLN A 126 15.72 11.57 5.18
C GLN A 126 14.79 10.80 4.23
N ASP A 127 15.09 9.54 3.91
CA ASP A 127 14.20 8.70 3.10
C ASP A 127 13.01 8.18 3.91
N ALA A 128 13.05 8.30 5.24
CA ALA A 128 11.88 8.14 6.11
C ALA A 128 11.00 9.39 6.10
N ASN A 129 10.66 9.86 4.90
CA ASN A 129 9.84 11.04 4.66
C ASN A 129 8.38 10.71 4.38
N LEU A 130 7.54 11.73 4.47
CA LEU A 130 6.09 11.62 4.28
C LEU A 130 5.73 10.97 2.95
N GLU A 131 6.35 11.36 1.83
CA GLU A 131 6.04 10.82 0.50
C GLU A 131 6.29 9.31 0.40
N ASN A 132 7.44 8.84 0.89
CA ASN A 132 7.75 7.43 0.93
C ASN A 132 6.79 6.68 1.87
N THR A 133 6.45 7.27 3.02
CA THR A 133 5.49 6.68 3.96
C THR A 133 4.09 6.55 3.35
N LEU A 134 3.56 7.59 2.71
CA LEU A 134 2.25 7.57 2.07
C LEU A 134 2.18 6.48 0.99
N ASN A 135 3.17 6.43 0.11
CA ASN A 135 3.21 5.42 -0.96
C ASN A 135 3.41 4.00 -0.43
N ALA A 136 4.17 3.80 0.65
CA ALA A 136 4.32 2.48 1.27
C ALA A 136 3.00 1.97 1.89
N VAL A 137 2.27 2.85 2.60
CA VAL A 137 0.96 2.49 3.19
C VAL A 137 -0.08 2.25 2.09
N ALA A 138 -0.11 3.08 1.05
CA ALA A 138 -0.97 2.87 -0.11
C ALA A 138 -0.62 1.58 -0.86
N GLY A 139 0.68 1.29 -1.04
CA GLY A 139 1.17 0.07 -1.68
C GLY A 139 0.76 -1.18 -0.90
N LEU A 140 0.83 -1.13 0.43
CA LEU A 140 0.29 -2.17 1.31
C LEU A 140 -1.22 -2.34 1.13
N PHE A 141 -1.98 -1.23 1.10
CA PHE A 141 -3.43 -1.27 0.91
C PHE A 141 -3.80 -2.01 -0.39
N CYS A 142 -3.15 -1.68 -1.52
CA CYS A 142 -3.34 -2.35 -2.81
C CYS A 142 -3.19 -3.88 -2.70
N LEU A 143 -2.15 -4.35 -2.02
CA LEU A 143 -1.88 -5.78 -1.87
C LEU A 143 -2.91 -6.47 -0.97
N VAL A 144 -3.28 -5.83 0.15
CA VAL A 144 -4.23 -6.41 1.11
C VAL A 144 -5.61 -6.55 0.49
N VAL A 145 -6.06 -5.57 -0.30
CA VAL A 145 -7.37 -5.67 -0.98
C VAL A 145 -7.38 -6.72 -2.08
N TYR A 146 -6.27 -6.94 -2.81
CA TYR A 146 -6.15 -8.06 -3.75
C TYR A 146 -6.11 -9.42 -3.03
N TYR A 147 -5.39 -9.48 -1.90
CA TYR A 147 -5.31 -10.70 -1.11
C TYR A 147 -6.70 -11.13 -0.58
N TYR A 148 -7.49 -10.17 -0.10
CA TYR A 148 -8.86 -10.35 0.40
C TYR A 148 -9.95 -9.97 -0.61
N GLN A 149 -9.69 -10.07 -1.91
CA GLN A 149 -10.64 -9.64 -2.95
C GLN A 149 -12.05 -10.25 -2.78
N PRO A 150 -12.23 -11.55 -2.47
CA PRO A 150 -13.58 -12.10 -2.26
C PRO A 150 -14.29 -11.47 -1.05
N GLU A 151 -13.55 -11.17 0.02
CA GLU A 151 -14.08 -10.54 1.23
C GLU A 151 -14.35 -9.04 1.05
N LEU A 152 -13.57 -8.37 0.20
CA LEU A 152 -13.80 -7.00 -0.23
C LEU A 152 -15.16 -6.89 -0.93
N PHE A 153 -15.39 -7.67 -1.98
CA PHE A 153 -16.64 -7.63 -2.76
C PHE A 153 -17.84 -8.14 -1.96
N ALA A 154 -17.61 -9.02 -0.97
CA ALA A 154 -18.65 -9.43 -0.03
C ALA A 154 -18.88 -8.43 1.13
N LEU A 155 -18.22 -7.27 1.13
CA LEU A 155 -18.33 -6.21 2.16
C LEU A 155 -18.03 -6.70 3.58
N LYS A 156 -17.06 -7.62 3.71
CA LYS A 156 -16.69 -8.23 5.01
C LYS A 156 -15.53 -7.52 5.71
N LEU A 157 -14.77 -6.67 5.00
CA LEU A 157 -13.64 -5.93 5.54
C LEU A 157 -14.15 -4.73 6.37
N ASN A 158 -14.34 -4.93 7.68
CA ASN A 158 -14.88 -3.93 8.61
C ASN A 158 -14.03 -3.92 9.91
N PRO A 159 -13.65 -2.75 10.48
CA PRO A 159 -13.87 -1.39 9.98
C PRO A 159 -13.21 -1.14 8.62
N TRP A 160 -13.80 -0.23 7.85
CA TRP A 160 -13.18 0.29 6.63
C TRP A 160 -12.03 1.24 6.99
N THR A 161 -11.15 1.49 6.01
CA THR A 161 -10.08 2.48 6.08
C THR A 161 -10.64 3.88 6.39
N GLN A 162 -9.91 4.68 7.17
CA GLN A 162 -10.34 6.02 7.58
C GLN A 162 -9.75 7.15 6.74
N LEU A 163 -8.63 6.88 6.08
CA LEU A 163 -7.82 7.87 5.38
C LEU A 163 -7.70 7.54 3.90
N LEU A 164 -7.50 6.26 3.55
CA LEU A 164 -7.33 5.82 2.17
C LEU A 164 -8.67 5.39 1.56
N ALA A 165 -8.83 5.55 0.24
CA ALA A 165 -9.99 5.09 -0.52
C ALA A 165 -9.56 4.54 -1.89
N LEU A 166 -10.32 3.59 -2.43
CA LEU A 166 -10.19 3.16 -3.83
C LEU A 166 -10.79 4.23 -4.76
N GLU A 167 -10.27 4.34 -6.00
CA GLU A 167 -10.69 5.35 -6.99
C GLU A 167 -12.21 5.31 -7.29
N ASN A 168 -12.80 4.11 -7.25
CA ASN A 168 -14.21 3.89 -7.59
C ASN A 168 -15.11 3.74 -6.35
N GLU A 169 -14.66 4.13 -5.15
CA GLU A 169 -15.56 4.11 -3.99
C GLU A 169 -16.72 5.08 -4.21
N PRO A 170 -17.98 4.59 -4.22
CA PRO A 170 -19.12 5.46 -4.39
C PRO A 170 -19.23 6.37 -3.17
N PHE A 171 -18.94 7.65 -3.35
CA PHE A 171 -19.33 8.70 -2.40
C PHE A 171 -20.85 8.76 -2.21
N HIS A 172 -21.62 8.14 -3.12
CA HIS A 172 -23.08 8.05 -3.10
C HIS A 172 -23.58 6.64 -3.47
N LEU A 173 -24.33 6.04 -2.54
CA LEU A 173 -24.90 4.68 -2.50
C LEU A 173 -25.87 4.34 -3.67
N ILE A 174 -25.41 4.24 -4.92
CA ILE A 174 -26.32 3.90 -6.05
C ILE A 174 -25.86 2.68 -6.88
N ASP A 175 -24.61 2.21 -6.78
CA ASP A 175 -24.18 1.01 -7.51
C ASP A 175 -24.16 -0.25 -6.62
N ASP A 176 -24.64 -1.36 -7.18
CA ASP A 176 -24.75 -2.69 -6.55
C ASP A 176 -23.39 -3.34 -6.20
N ASP A 177 -22.27 -2.76 -6.67
CA ASP A 177 -20.91 -3.19 -6.32
C ASP A 177 -20.02 -1.96 -6.01
N PRO A 178 -19.76 -1.66 -4.73
CA PRO A 178 -19.12 -0.41 -4.34
C PRO A 178 -17.60 -0.41 -4.54
N TYR A 179 -16.97 -1.54 -4.85
CA TYR A 179 -15.52 -1.61 -5.01
C TYR A 179 -15.13 -2.25 -6.33
N LYS A 180 -14.33 -1.54 -7.13
CA LYS A 180 -13.74 -2.08 -8.37
C LYS A 180 -12.23 -2.10 -8.27
N LEU A 181 -11.64 -3.24 -8.62
CA LEU A 181 -10.20 -3.42 -8.73
C LEU A 181 -9.84 -3.49 -10.23
N PRO A 182 -8.67 -2.97 -10.68
CA PRO A 182 -8.33 -2.90 -12.11
C PRO A 182 -8.38 -4.23 -12.90
N ASP A 183 -8.31 -5.36 -12.22
CA ASP A 183 -8.31 -6.70 -12.82
C ASP A 183 -9.61 -7.49 -12.61
N PHE A 184 -10.66 -6.88 -12.04
CA PHE A 184 -11.93 -7.52 -11.68
C PHE A 184 -13.16 -6.75 -12.18
#